data_AF-A0AAX3RKY4-F1
#
_entry.id   AF-A0AAX3RKY4-F1
#
_cell.length_a   1.000
_cell.length_b   1.000
_cell.length_c   1.000
_cell.angle_alpha   90.00
_cell.angle_beta   90.00
_cell.angle_gamma   90.00
#
_symmetry.space_group_name_H-M   'P 1'
#
loop_
_entity.id
_entity.type
_entity.pdbx_description
1 polymer ?
#
loop_
_entity_poly.entity_id
_entity_poly.type
_entity_poly.pdbx_seq_one_letter_code
_entity_poly.pdbx_strand_id
1 'polypeptide(L)'
;MANQTHTLCQIENNRNKQPDYDTLYKIFQKLGIEEERIEDYLDHFGYWSPEKWEHAEAEAQKERQKQLYNDPSYIERELKYLDNDVVSRNRSRISNNGFDLIKEKSNEYMGEVAEVLENIVYEPSGKGFEIVSGLNKLTGEMINNYSILHQNCSTVIYQD
;
A
#
# COMPACT_ATOMS: atom_id res chain seq x y z
N MET A 1 -2.13 50.12 21.47
CA MET A 1 -3.22 50.59 20.56
C MET A 1 -2.72 51.38 19.35
N ALA A 2 -1.54 52.01 19.36
CA ALA A 2 -1.01 52.80 18.22
C ALA A 2 -0.74 52.01 16.92
N ASN A 3 -0.55 50.69 17.00
CA ASN A 3 -0.12 49.88 15.84
C ASN A 3 -1.24 49.56 14.85
N GLN A 4 -2.50 49.48 15.28
CA GLN A 4 -3.61 49.05 14.42
C GLN A 4 -4.17 50.18 13.56
N THR A 5 -4.18 51.42 14.06
CA THR A 5 -4.64 52.61 13.31
C THR A 5 -3.71 52.93 12.15
N HIS A 6 -2.41 52.69 12.34
CA HIS A 6 -1.41 52.86 11.28
C HIS A 6 -1.60 51.85 10.14
N THR A 7 -1.85 50.58 10.46
CA THR A 7 -2.10 49.53 9.46
C THR A 7 -3.36 49.79 8.63
N LEU A 8 -4.46 50.22 9.26
CA LEU A 8 -5.70 50.56 8.55
C LEU A 8 -5.48 51.73 7.57
N CYS A 9 -4.82 52.79 8.04
CA CYS A 9 -4.47 53.95 7.22
C CYS A 9 -3.57 53.56 6.03
N GLN A 10 -2.64 52.60 6.21
CA GLN A 10 -1.83 52.09 5.11
C GLN A 10 -2.65 51.30 4.08
N ILE A 11 -3.66 50.54 4.52
CA ILE A 11 -4.57 49.80 3.63
C ILE A 11 -5.45 50.79 2.85
N GLU A 12 -6.09 51.73 3.54
CA GLU A 12 -6.96 52.75 2.92
C GLU A 12 -6.23 53.61 1.89
N ASN A 13 -4.96 53.94 2.15
CA ASN A 13 -4.12 54.71 1.23
C ASN A 13 -3.37 53.86 0.19
N ASN A 14 -3.72 52.58 0.04
CA ASN A 14 -3.09 51.65 -0.92
C ASN A 14 -1.55 51.52 -0.77
N ARG A 15 -1.05 51.73 0.45
CA ARG A 15 0.36 51.59 0.84
C ARG A 15 0.69 50.18 1.34
N ASN A 16 -0.29 49.51 1.94
CA ASN A 16 -0.24 48.08 2.24
C ASN A 16 -1.12 47.32 1.25
N LYS A 17 -0.49 46.72 0.23
CA LYS A 17 -1.18 46.03 -0.88
C LYS A 17 -1.50 44.57 -0.58
N GLN A 18 -0.90 44.00 0.47
CA GLN A 18 -1.07 42.60 0.86
C GLN A 18 -1.15 42.51 2.39
N PRO A 19 -2.23 43.01 3.01
CA PRO A 19 -2.49 42.75 4.42
C PRO A 19 -2.67 41.25 4.66
N ASP A 20 -2.21 40.76 5.82
CA ASP A 20 -2.40 39.37 6.20
C ASP A 20 -3.84 39.06 6.64
N TYR A 21 -4.19 37.77 6.64
CA TYR A 21 -5.52 37.27 6.99
C TYR A 21 -6.01 37.77 8.35
N ASP A 22 -5.18 37.64 9.39
CA ASP A 22 -5.55 38.03 10.76
C ASP A 22 -5.81 39.54 10.88
N THR A 23 -5.02 40.35 10.18
CA THR A 23 -5.20 41.79 10.12
C THR A 23 -6.55 42.15 9.48
N LEU A 24 -6.90 41.53 8.36
CA LEU A 24 -8.19 41.77 7.69
C LEU A 24 -9.38 41.26 8.50
N TYR A 25 -9.25 40.08 9.09
CA TYR A 25 -10.27 39.48 9.95
C TYR A 25 -10.64 40.40 11.12
N LYS A 26 -9.62 40.95 11.81
CA LYS A 26 -9.82 41.93 12.90
C LYS A 26 -10.44 43.24 12.43
N ILE A 27 -10.15 43.67 11.19
CA ILE A 27 -10.79 44.86 10.60
C ILE A 27 -12.26 44.58 10.35
N PHE A 28 -12.61 43.44 9.77
CA PHE A 28 -13.99 43.07 9.45
C PHE A 28 -14.84 42.89 10.72
N GLN A 29 -14.29 42.29 11.78
CA GLN A 29 -14.92 42.24 13.10
C GLN A 29 -15.24 43.65 13.63
N LYS A 30 -14.29 44.60 13.52
CA LYS A 30 -14.49 45.98 13.98
C LYS A 30 -15.47 46.78 13.12
N LEU A 31 -15.60 46.44 11.85
CA LEU A 31 -16.62 47.00 10.95
C LEU A 31 -18.03 46.47 11.25
N GLY A 32 -18.16 45.50 12.15
CA GLY A 32 -19.45 44.92 12.55
C GLY A 32 -19.99 43.90 11.55
N ILE A 33 -19.12 43.28 10.75
CA ILE A 33 -19.50 42.14 9.91
C ILE A 33 -19.73 40.94 10.84
N GLU A 34 -20.83 40.22 10.61
CA GLU A 34 -21.14 38.98 11.33
C GLU A 34 -20.02 37.98 11.17
N GLU A 35 -19.54 37.39 12.27
CA GLU A 35 -18.37 36.51 12.31
C GLU A 35 -18.46 35.35 11.31
N GLU A 36 -19.65 34.77 11.19
CA GLU A 36 -19.98 33.69 10.25
C GLU A 36 -19.76 34.08 8.77
N ARG A 37 -19.79 35.38 8.45
CA ARG A 37 -19.66 35.90 7.08
C ARG A 37 -18.28 36.44 6.77
N ILE A 38 -17.45 36.68 7.79
CA ILE A 38 -16.12 37.28 7.62
C ILE A 38 -15.26 36.38 6.73
N GLU A 39 -15.27 35.06 6.98
CA GLU A 39 -14.47 34.12 6.19
C GLU A 39 -14.89 34.09 4.72
N ASP A 40 -16.18 34.14 4.42
CA ASP A 40 -16.69 34.17 3.04
C ASP A 40 -16.20 35.40 2.28
N TYR A 41 -16.19 36.56 2.94
CA TYR A 41 -15.66 37.78 2.35
C TYR A 41 -14.14 37.70 2.12
N LEU A 42 -13.39 37.19 3.10
CA LEU A 42 -11.94 37.05 2.96
C LEU A 42 -11.58 36.08 1.84
N ASP A 43 -12.29 34.95 1.74
CA ASP A 43 -12.13 33.97 0.67
C ASP A 43 -12.42 34.58 -0.71
N HIS A 44 -13.48 35.39 -0.84
CA HIS A 44 -13.80 36.12 -2.08
C HIS A 44 -12.65 37.02 -2.56
N PHE A 45 -11.89 37.61 -1.63
CA PHE A 45 -10.72 38.44 -1.94
C PHE A 45 -9.40 37.65 -2.03
N GLY A 46 -9.44 36.32 -1.92
CA GLY A 46 -8.27 35.44 -2.01
C GLY A 46 -7.45 35.34 -0.73
N TYR A 47 -8.02 35.69 0.42
CA TYR A 47 -7.40 35.56 1.73
C TYR A 47 -7.95 34.33 2.45
N TRP A 48 -7.21 33.24 2.39
CA TRP A 48 -7.57 32.00 3.09
C TRP A 48 -7.05 31.99 4.52
N SER A 49 -7.85 31.40 5.41
CA SER A 49 -7.38 31.07 6.76
C SER A 49 -6.22 30.05 6.66
N PRO A 50 -5.33 30.02 7.67
CA PRO A 50 -4.29 28.99 7.74
C PRO A 50 -4.85 27.56 7.64
N GLU A 51 -5.99 27.29 8.28
CA GLU A 51 -6.66 25.98 8.22
C GLU A 51 -7.15 25.63 6.80
N LYS A 52 -7.71 26.60 6.08
CA LYS A 52 -8.10 26.40 4.67
C LYS A 52 -6.87 26.12 3.79
N TRP A 53 -5.75 26.80 4.04
CA TRP A 53 -4.49 26.54 3.35
C TRP A 53 -3.97 25.12 3.61
N GLU A 54 -3.94 24.68 4.86
CA GLU A 54 -3.50 23.33 5.24
C GLU A 54 -4.38 22.25 4.60
N HIS A 55 -5.70 22.45 4.60
CA HIS A 55 -6.62 21.49 3.97
C HIS A 55 -6.46 21.44 2.45
N ALA A 56 -6.30 22.58 1.79
CA ALA A 56 -6.07 22.64 0.35
C ALA A 56 -4.73 22.00 -0.04
N GLU A 57 -3.69 22.23 0.76
CA GLU A 57 -2.37 21.61 0.55
C GLU A 57 -2.39 20.10 0.80
N ALA A 58 -3.11 19.65 1.82
CA ALA A 58 -3.30 18.22 2.11
C ALA A 58 -4.04 17.51 0.97
N GLU A 59 -5.12 18.08 0.45
CA GLU A 59 -5.85 17.51 -0.68
C GLU A 59 -5.02 17.56 -1.98
N ALA A 60 -4.27 18.65 -2.23
CA ALA A 60 -3.34 18.71 -3.35
C ALA A 60 -2.23 17.66 -3.24
N GLN A 61 -1.71 17.40 -2.04
CA GLN A 61 -0.71 16.36 -1.80
C GLN A 61 -1.28 14.96 -2.03
N LYS A 62 -2.51 14.71 -1.57
CA LYS A 62 -3.23 13.44 -1.80
C LYS A 62 -3.46 13.20 -3.29
N GLU A 63 -3.81 14.24 -4.05
CA GLU A 63 -3.98 14.14 -5.49
C GLU A 63 -2.65 13.89 -6.22
N ARG A 64 -1.56 14.57 -5.81
CA ARG A 64 -0.21 14.27 -6.31
C ARG A 64 0.20 12.82 -6.03
N GLN A 65 -0.13 12.29 -4.85
CA GLN A 65 0.14 10.89 -4.53
C GLN A 65 -0.67 9.94 -5.41
N LYS A 66 -1.97 10.19 -5.62
CA LYS A 66 -2.78 9.37 -6.54
C LYS A 66 -2.21 9.37 -7.96
N GLN A 67 -1.78 10.52 -8.46
CA GLN A 67 -1.14 10.63 -9.77
C GLN A 67 0.15 9.84 -9.84
N LEU A 68 0.96 9.85 -8.77
CA LEU A 68 2.18 9.05 -8.67
C LEU A 68 1.88 7.55 -8.69
N TYR A 69 0.87 7.09 -7.94
CA TYR A 69 0.44 5.67 -7.95
C TYR A 69 -0.21 5.23 -9.26
N ASN A 70 -0.64 6.17 -10.11
CA ASN A 70 -1.17 5.88 -11.44
C ASN A 70 -0.09 5.93 -12.53
N ASP A 71 1.14 6.36 -12.22
CA ASP A 71 2.27 6.37 -13.14
C ASP A 71 2.86 4.96 -13.27
N PRO A 72 2.81 4.33 -14.46
CA PRO A 72 3.37 3.00 -14.68
C PRO A 72 4.86 2.90 -14.31
N SER A 73 5.62 3.99 -14.51
CA SER A 73 7.06 4.02 -14.22
C SER A 73 7.37 4.05 -12.72
N TYR A 74 6.45 4.59 -11.91
CA TYR A 74 6.54 4.55 -10.46
C TYR A 74 6.19 3.15 -9.94
N ILE A 75 5.11 2.55 -10.44
CA ILE A 75 4.70 1.18 -10.10
C ILE A 75 5.81 0.17 -10.43
N GLU A 76 6.38 0.25 -11.63
CA GLU A 76 7.43 -0.66 -12.08
C GLU A 76 8.70 -0.54 -11.23
N ARG A 77 9.04 0.68 -10.80
CA ARG A 77 10.16 0.94 -9.89
C ARG A 77 9.92 0.35 -8.50
N GLU A 78 8.72 0.50 -7.97
CA GLU A 78 8.37 -0.03 -6.64
C GLU A 78 8.36 -1.56 -6.63
N LEU A 79 7.80 -2.18 -7.67
CA LEU A 79 7.86 -3.63 -7.88
C LEU A 79 9.31 -4.13 -7.98
N LYS A 80 10.19 -3.38 -8.64
CA LYS A 80 11.61 -3.71 -8.74
C LYS A 80 12.33 -3.59 -7.39
N TYR A 81 11.96 -2.65 -6.53
CA TYR A 81 12.52 -2.57 -5.17
C TYR A 81 12.04 -3.72 -4.30
N LEU A 82 10.76 -4.06 -4.36
CA LEU A 82 10.20 -5.23 -3.66
C LEU A 82 10.88 -6.53 -4.11
N ASP A 83 11.07 -6.72 -5.41
CA ASP A 83 11.75 -7.90 -5.96
C ASP A 83 13.22 -7.95 -5.48
N ASN A 84 13.94 -6.83 -5.50
CA ASN A 84 15.30 -6.77 -4.97
C ASN A 84 15.37 -7.05 -3.46
N ASP A 85 14.36 -6.64 -2.68
CA ASP A 85 14.33 -6.89 -1.24
C ASP A 85 13.96 -8.34 -0.91
N VAL A 86 13.09 -8.97 -1.70
CA VAL A 86 12.85 -10.42 -1.64
C VAL A 86 14.12 -11.19 -2.04
N VAL A 87 14.79 -10.77 -3.11
CA VAL A 87 16.06 -11.36 -3.55
C VAL A 87 17.17 -11.17 -2.51
N SER A 88 17.25 -10.01 -1.84
CA SER A 88 18.26 -9.74 -0.80
C SER A 88 18.01 -10.60 0.45
N ARG A 89 16.75 -10.67 0.94
CA ARG A 89 16.34 -11.51 2.06
C ARG A 89 16.57 -13.00 1.77
N ASN A 90 16.30 -13.44 0.54
CA ASN A 90 16.55 -14.81 0.12
C ASN A 90 18.05 -15.08 -0.05
N ARG A 91 18.84 -14.15 -0.58
CA ARG A 91 20.29 -14.32 -0.76
C ARG A 91 21.02 -14.46 0.59
N SER A 92 20.58 -13.76 1.63
CA SER A 92 21.11 -13.93 2.99
C SER A 92 20.74 -15.27 3.63
N ARG A 93 19.64 -15.90 3.21
CA ARG A 93 19.19 -17.23 3.70
C ARG A 93 19.78 -18.40 2.90
N ILE A 94 20.02 -18.23 1.60
CA ILE A 94 20.62 -19.25 0.71
C ILE A 94 22.08 -19.55 1.09
N SER A 95 22.76 -18.64 1.78
CA SER A 95 24.16 -18.82 2.20
C SER A 95 24.38 -20.00 3.17
N ASN A 96 23.32 -20.57 3.79
CA ASN A 96 23.47 -21.61 4.82
C ASN A 96 22.65 -22.90 4.53
N ASN A 97 22.49 -23.29 3.25
CA ASN A 97 21.89 -24.54 2.72
C ASN A 97 20.53 -24.31 2.05
N GLY A 98 20.53 -24.17 0.72
CA GLY A 98 19.30 -24.05 -0.08
C GLY A 98 18.29 -25.19 0.08
N PHE A 99 18.72 -26.34 0.63
CA PHE A 99 17.82 -27.43 1.02
C PHE A 99 16.85 -27.05 2.14
N ASP A 100 17.29 -26.26 3.13
CA ASP A 100 16.45 -25.85 4.26
C ASP A 100 15.38 -24.85 3.83
N LEU A 101 15.69 -23.96 2.87
CA LEU A 101 14.71 -23.04 2.29
C LEU A 101 13.67 -23.77 1.44
N ILE A 102 14.09 -24.73 0.62
CA ILE A 102 13.16 -25.57 -0.15
C ILE A 102 12.25 -26.34 0.79
N LYS A 103 12.78 -26.86 1.90
CA LYS A 103 12.00 -27.57 2.92
C LYS A 103 11.03 -26.64 3.66
N GLU A 104 11.47 -25.45 4.07
CA GLU A 104 10.63 -24.44 4.73
C GLU A 104 9.47 -24.03 3.83
N LYS A 105 9.75 -23.67 2.58
CA LYS A 105 8.72 -23.27 1.61
C LYS A 105 7.79 -24.41 1.21
N SER A 106 8.32 -25.63 1.08
CA SER A 106 7.50 -26.81 0.86
C SER A 106 6.53 -27.04 2.03
N ASN A 107 7.00 -26.89 3.27
CA ASN A 107 6.13 -27.02 4.44
C ASN A 107 5.05 -25.94 4.50
N GLU A 108 5.38 -24.68 4.18
CA GLU A 108 4.43 -23.56 4.12
C GLU A 108 3.31 -23.84 3.11
N TYR A 109 3.65 -24.15 1.86
CA TYR A 109 2.66 -24.46 0.83
C TYR A 109 1.86 -25.73 1.14
N MET A 110 2.49 -26.75 1.74
CA MET A 110 1.77 -27.96 2.17
C MET A 110 0.79 -27.69 3.30
N GLY A 111 1.07 -26.71 4.17
CA GLY A 111 0.14 -26.25 5.20
C GLY A 111 -1.13 -25.62 4.60
N GLU A 112 -0.96 -24.72 3.63
CA GLU A 112 -2.10 -24.09 2.92
C GLU A 112 -2.95 -25.13 2.18
N VAL A 113 -2.30 -26.10 1.51
CA VAL A 113 -3.00 -27.19 0.83
C VAL A 113 -3.79 -28.06 1.83
N ALA A 114 -3.22 -28.36 3.00
CA ALA A 114 -3.89 -29.15 4.03
C ALA A 114 -5.15 -28.45 4.55
N GLU A 115 -5.09 -27.14 4.82
CA GLU A 115 -6.23 -26.35 5.27
C GLU A 115 -7.37 -26.34 4.25
N VAL A 116 -7.05 -26.17 2.97
CA VAL A 116 -8.05 -26.22 1.89
C VAL A 116 -8.68 -27.60 1.79
N LEU A 117 -7.88 -28.67 1.86
CA LEU A 117 -8.38 -30.04 1.78
C LEU A 117 -9.25 -30.40 2.99
N GLU A 118 -8.91 -29.96 4.19
CA GLU A 118 -9.72 -30.18 5.40
C GLU A 118 -11.12 -29.57 5.24
N ASN A 119 -11.20 -28.33 4.75
CA ASN A 119 -12.47 -27.66 4.48
C ASN A 119 -13.29 -28.36 3.38
N ILE A 120 -12.63 -28.97 2.40
CA ILE A 120 -13.27 -29.73 1.32
C ILE A 120 -13.78 -31.08 1.82
N VAL A 121 -13.02 -31.82 2.64
CA VAL A 121 -13.41 -33.16 3.12
C VAL A 121 -14.76 -33.15 3.84
N TYR A 122 -15.03 -32.11 4.63
CA TYR A 122 -16.27 -31.98 5.39
C TYR A 122 -17.41 -31.31 4.61
N GLU A 123 -17.27 -31.17 3.29
CA GLU A 123 -18.33 -30.63 2.45
C GLU A 123 -19.59 -31.53 2.50
N PRO A 124 -20.79 -30.97 2.78
CA PRO A 124 -21.99 -31.75 3.11
C PRO A 124 -22.48 -32.71 2.02
N SER A 125 -22.15 -32.47 0.75
CA SER A 125 -22.59 -33.32 -0.36
C SER A 125 -21.78 -34.61 -0.51
N GLY A 126 -20.67 -34.76 0.23
CA GLY A 126 -19.79 -35.93 0.15
C GLY A 126 -18.85 -35.94 -1.07
N LYS A 127 -19.04 -35.02 -2.03
CA LYS A 127 -18.15 -34.84 -3.19
C LYS A 127 -16.74 -34.44 -2.77
N GLY A 128 -16.61 -33.71 -1.67
CA GLY A 128 -15.31 -33.35 -1.12
C GLY A 128 -14.45 -34.55 -0.74
N PHE A 129 -15.07 -35.58 -0.15
CA PHE A 129 -14.38 -36.86 0.14
C PHE A 129 -13.92 -37.57 -1.13
N GLU A 130 -14.74 -37.57 -2.20
CA GLU A 130 -14.37 -38.15 -3.49
C GLU A 130 -13.17 -37.45 -4.12
N ILE A 131 -13.13 -36.12 -4.04
CA ILE A 131 -12.00 -35.29 -4.53
C ILE A 131 -10.72 -35.63 -3.77
N VAL A 132 -10.77 -35.66 -2.44
CA VAL A 132 -9.59 -35.95 -1.60
C VAL A 132 -9.11 -37.40 -1.81
N SER A 133 -10.03 -38.36 -1.94
CA SER A 133 -9.70 -39.75 -2.26
C SER A 133 -9.02 -39.89 -3.62
N GLY A 134 -9.53 -39.18 -4.64
CA GLY A 134 -8.94 -39.15 -5.98
C GLY A 134 -7.52 -38.56 -5.98
N LEU A 135 -7.31 -37.46 -5.25
CA LEU A 135 -5.99 -36.85 -5.09
C LEU A 135 -4.99 -37.80 -4.41
N ASN A 136 -5.41 -38.49 -3.33
CA ASN A 136 -4.57 -39.47 -2.64
C ASN A 136 -4.14 -40.63 -3.55
N LYS A 137 -5.04 -41.11 -4.43
CA LYS A 137 -4.70 -42.15 -5.40
C LYS A 137 -3.68 -41.65 -6.43
N LEU A 138 -3.88 -40.46 -6.99
CA LEU A 138 -2.99 -39.86 -7.97
C LEU A 138 -1.59 -39.61 -7.41
N THR A 139 -1.48 -39.06 -6.21
CA THR A 139 -0.18 -38.83 -5.56
C THR A 139 0.53 -40.14 -5.22
N GLY A 140 -0.22 -41.17 -4.78
CA GLY A 140 0.32 -42.51 -4.58
C GLY A 140 0.89 -43.12 -5.87
N GLU A 141 0.18 -42.99 -7.00
CA GLU A 141 0.67 -43.44 -8.31
C GLU A 141 1.94 -42.69 -8.74
N MET A 142 1.99 -41.37 -8.51
CA MET A 142 3.18 -40.58 -8.79
C MET A 142 4.40 -41.01 -7.96
N ILE A 143 4.22 -41.28 -6.66
CA ILE A 143 5.29 -41.76 -5.77
C ILE A 143 5.81 -43.12 -6.23
N ASN A 144 4.91 -44.03 -6.61
CA ASN A 144 5.28 -45.33 -7.14
C ASN A 144 6.06 -45.20 -8.45
N ASN A 145 5.58 -44.36 -9.38
CA ASN A 145 6.26 -44.12 -10.67
C ASN A 145 7.66 -43.52 -10.48
N TYR A 146 7.80 -42.55 -9.57
CA TYR A 146 9.10 -42.01 -9.20
C TYR A 146 10.05 -43.11 -8.69
N SER A 147 9.56 -43.98 -7.81
CA SER A 147 10.36 -45.08 -7.24
C SER A 147 10.82 -46.08 -8.32
N ILE A 148 9.94 -46.42 -9.26
CA ILE A 148 10.25 -47.30 -10.39
C ILE A 148 11.30 -46.67 -11.31
N LEU A 149 11.12 -45.39 -11.67
CA LEU A 149 12.08 -44.66 -12.51
C LEU A 149 13.45 -44.56 -11.84
N HIS A 150 13.49 -44.27 -10.55
CA HIS A 150 14.74 -44.17 -9.81
C HIS A 150 15.45 -45.52 -9.66
N GLN A 151 14.73 -46.63 -9.46
CA GLN A 151 15.30 -47.98 -9.42
C GLN A 151 15.87 -48.40 -10.79
N ASN A 152 15.17 -48.11 -11.88
CA ASN A 152 15.62 -48.43 -13.22
C ASN A 152 16.87 -47.63 -13.62
N CYS A 153 16.96 -46.34 -13.26
CA CYS A 153 18.15 -45.53 -13.51
C CYS A 153 19.38 -46.00 -12.72
N SER A 154 19.22 -46.49 -11.48
CA SER A 154 20.33 -47.07 -10.70
C SER A 154 20.84 -48.41 -11.25
N THR A 155 20.01 -49.14 -12.01
CA THR A 155 20.36 -50.47 -12.55
C THR A 155 21.18 -50.38 -13.84
N VAL A 156 21.03 -49.29 -14.61
CA VAL A 156 21.77 -49.06 -15.87
C VAL A 156 23.23 -48.66 -15.62
N ILE A 157 23.57 -48.14 -14.43
CA ILE A 157 24.93 -47.63 -14.13
C ILE A 157 25.91 -48.77 -13.72
N TYR A 158 25.42 -50.00 -13.51
CA TYR A 158 26.24 -51.15 -13.08
C TYR A 158 26.28 -52.31 -14.09
N GLN A 159 25.94 -52.08 -15.36
CA GLN A 159 26.01 -53.08 -16.43
C GLN A 159 26.92 -52.74 -17.62
N ASP A 160 27.84 -51.79 -17.45
CA ASP A 160 28.98 -51.59 -18.36
C ASP A 160 30.32 -51.96 -17.67
#